data_AF-A0A5C5AAJ1-F1
#
_entry.id   AF-A0A5C5AAJ1-F1
#
_cell.length_a   1.000
_cell.length_b   1.000
_cell.length_c   1.000
_cell.angle_alpha   90.00
_cell.angle_beta   90.00
_cell.angle_gamma   90.00
#
_symmetry.space_group_name_H-M   'P 1'
#
loop_
_entity.id
_entity.type
_entity.pdbx_description
1 polymer ?
#
loop_
_entity_poly.entity_id
_entity_poly.type
_entity_poly.pdbx_seq_one_letter_code
_entity_poly.pdbx_strand_id
1 'polypeptide(L)'
;MHTALLQGDKTLGWYINHVQEVQATKQNIIQSGAFSREHVPDVMGALTSLKMTANFTLKPDGQAFFISEPTSDAQLKGMKEYLDRKGWWYEGK
;
A
#
# COMPACT_ATOMS: atom_id res chain seq x y z
N MET A 1 -14.12 -37.33 -28.71
CA MET A 1 -12.93 -36.50 -29.02
C MET A 1 -13.32 -35.06 -28.73
N HIS A 2 -12.82 -34.46 -27.65
CA HIS A 2 -13.15 -33.07 -27.28
C HIS A 2 -12.11 -32.14 -27.88
N THR A 3 -12.53 -31.30 -28.83
CA THR A 3 -11.74 -30.24 -29.44
C THR A 3 -11.73 -29.01 -28.54
N ALA A 4 -10.58 -28.69 -27.96
CA ALA A 4 -10.31 -27.37 -27.40
C ALA A 4 -9.30 -26.66 -28.32
N LEU A 5 -9.80 -25.74 -29.15
CA LEU A 5 -8.96 -24.79 -29.88
C LEU A 5 -8.64 -23.63 -28.94
N LEU A 6 -7.46 -23.65 -28.33
CA LEU A 6 -6.84 -22.48 -27.71
C LEU A 6 -5.50 -22.26 -28.40
N GLN A 7 -5.25 -21.02 -28.80
CA GLN A 7 -4.04 -20.58 -29.51
C GLN A 7 -2.77 -21.08 -28.80
N GLY A 8 -1.77 -21.42 -29.61
CA GLY A 8 -0.54 -22.13 -29.25
C GLY A 8 0.00 -21.93 -27.84
N ASP A 9 0.25 -23.07 -27.19
CA ASP A 9 1.08 -23.28 -25.99
C ASP A 9 0.57 -22.74 -24.64
N LYS A 10 -0.64 -22.14 -24.59
CA LYS A 10 -1.21 -21.64 -23.33
C LYS A 10 -2.23 -22.61 -22.77
N THR A 11 -1.83 -23.33 -21.71
CA THR A 11 -2.70 -24.29 -21.00
C THR A 11 -3.75 -23.57 -20.16
N LEU A 12 -4.85 -24.26 -19.80
CA LEU A 12 -5.82 -23.74 -18.82
C LEU A 12 -5.14 -23.33 -17.49
N GLY A 13 -4.10 -24.05 -17.09
CA GLY A 13 -3.28 -23.69 -15.93
C GLY A 13 -2.51 -22.38 -16.10
N TRP A 14 -2.01 -22.07 -17.30
CA TRP A 14 -1.41 -20.78 -17.62
C TRP A 14 -2.41 -19.64 -17.44
N TYR A 15 -3.63 -19.79 -17.95
CA TYR A 15 -4.69 -18.78 -17.79
C TYR A 15 -5.12 -18.60 -16.33
N ILE A 16 -5.31 -19.68 -15.57
CA ILE A 16 -5.70 -19.60 -14.16
C ILE A 16 -4.60 -18.90 -13.33
N ASN A 17 -3.33 -19.24 -13.55
CA ASN A 17 -2.22 -18.57 -12.87
C ASN A 17 -2.09 -17.11 -13.28
N HIS A 18 -2.18 -16.77 -14.58
CA HIS A 18 -2.15 -15.37 -15.01
C HIS A 18 -3.34 -14.57 -14.46
N VAL A 19 -4.54 -15.16 -14.39
CA VAL A 19 -5.70 -14.49 -13.80
C VAL A 19 -5.52 -14.29 -12.29
N GLN A 20 -4.91 -15.24 -11.57
CA GLN A 20 -4.55 -15.07 -10.16
C GLN A 20 -3.43 -14.03 -9.95
N GLU A 21 -2.44 -13.97 -10.83
CA GLU A 21 -1.34 -12.99 -10.79
C GLU A 21 -1.85 -11.57 -11.06
N VAL A 22 -2.85 -11.42 -11.94
CA VAL A 22 -3.57 -10.15 -12.18
C VAL A 22 -4.56 -9.82 -11.04
N GLN A 23 -4.98 -10.80 -10.24
CA GLN A 23 -5.93 -10.64 -9.13
C GLN A 23 -5.30 -10.57 -7.75
N ALA A 24 -3.97 -10.71 -7.61
CA ALA A 24 -3.30 -10.29 -6.39
C ALA A 24 -3.43 -8.76 -6.30
N THR A 25 -4.52 -8.31 -5.67
CA THR A 25 -4.79 -6.91 -5.41
C THR A 25 -3.66 -6.38 -4.55
N LYS A 26 -2.66 -5.78 -5.20
CA LYS A 26 -1.64 -4.97 -4.56
C LYS A 26 -2.35 -4.02 -3.61
N GLN A 27 -2.18 -4.25 -2.31
CA GLN A 27 -3.06 -3.61 -1.33
C GLN A 27 -2.77 -2.11 -1.26
N ASN A 28 -1.58 -1.68 -1.73
CA ASN A 28 -1.18 -0.28 -1.76
C ASN A 28 -1.39 0.37 -0.40
N ILE A 29 -1.03 -0.37 0.64
CA ILE A 29 -1.08 0.08 2.02
C ILE A 29 0.32 0.53 2.41
N ILE A 30 0.41 1.58 3.23
CA ILE A 30 1.67 1.98 3.85
C ILE A 30 1.53 2.01 5.36
N GLN A 31 2.53 1.44 6.03
CA GLN A 31 2.73 1.53 7.47
C GLN A 31 3.97 2.38 7.72
N SER A 32 3.84 3.42 8.54
CA SER A 32 5.00 4.21 8.96
C SER A 32 5.76 3.53 10.10
N GLY A 33 6.99 3.99 10.32
CA GLY A 33 7.66 3.86 11.61
C GLY A 33 6.99 4.70 12.69
N ALA A 34 7.42 4.49 13.93
CA ALA A 34 7.00 5.31 15.06
C ALA A 34 7.62 6.71 14.97
N PHE A 35 6.83 7.75 15.23
CA PHE A 35 7.24 9.15 15.28
C PHE A 35 6.64 9.83 16.52
N SER A 36 7.28 10.88 16.98
CA SER A 36 6.84 11.63 18.17
C SER A 36 5.52 12.36 17.95
N ARG A 37 4.76 12.58 19.03
CA ARG A 37 3.40 13.16 19.00
C ARG A 37 3.31 14.52 18.30
N GLU A 38 4.33 15.36 18.40
CA GLU A 38 4.41 16.68 17.77
C GLU A 38 4.30 16.64 16.24
N HIS A 39 4.58 15.49 15.63
CA HIS A 39 4.47 15.30 14.20
C HIS A 39 3.07 14.87 13.72
N VAL A 40 2.18 14.45 14.63
CA VAL A 40 0.83 13.98 14.28
C VAL A 40 0.06 14.98 13.40
N PRO A 41 0.03 16.30 13.71
CA PRO A 41 -0.67 17.27 12.88
C PRO A 41 -0.11 17.37 11.45
N ASP A 42 1.21 17.28 11.31
CA ASP A 42 1.89 17.33 10.00
C ASP A 42 1.58 16.08 9.17
N VAL A 43 1.61 14.89 9.79
CA VAL A 43 1.26 13.63 9.13
C VAL A 43 -0.22 13.63 8.71
N MET A 44 -1.12 14.09 9.58
CA MET A 44 -2.54 14.25 9.23
C MET A 44 -2.73 15.21 8.05
N GLY A 45 -1.97 16.31 8.01
CA GLY A 45 -1.96 17.25 6.88
C GLY A 45 -1.51 16.60 5.56
N ALA A 46 -0.45 15.79 5.60
CA ALA A 46 0.05 15.07 4.44
C ALA A 46 -0.97 14.05 3.91
N LEU A 47 -1.52 13.22 4.80
CA LEU A 47 -2.56 12.24 4.45
C LEU A 47 -3.80 12.92 3.86
N THR A 48 -4.25 14.02 4.45
CA THR A 48 -5.40 14.81 3.96
C THR A 48 -5.13 15.38 2.57
N SER A 49 -3.93 15.93 2.35
CA SER A 49 -3.53 16.49 1.05
C SER A 49 -3.51 15.44 -0.06
N LEU A 50 -3.12 14.20 0.28
CA LEU A 50 -3.12 13.05 -0.62
C LEU A 50 -4.48 12.33 -0.68
N LYS A 51 -5.50 12.79 0.06
CA LYS A 51 -6.81 12.16 0.18
C LYS A 51 -6.71 10.69 0.61
N MET A 52 -5.83 10.40 1.57
CA MET A 52 -5.63 9.07 2.14
C MET A 52 -6.30 8.95 3.50
N THR A 53 -6.88 7.78 3.78
CA THR A 53 -7.37 7.40 5.10
C THR A 53 -6.31 6.56 5.81
N ALA A 54 -6.12 6.79 7.11
CA ALA A 54 -5.22 5.98 7.92
C ALA A 54 -5.68 5.89 9.37
N ASN A 55 -5.34 4.79 10.02
CA ASN A 55 -5.52 4.60 11.45
C ASN A 55 -4.20 4.87 12.17
N PHE A 56 -4.25 5.71 13.21
CA PHE A 56 -3.10 5.99 14.07
C PHE A 56 -3.15 5.12 15.32
N THR A 57 -2.01 4.52 15.66
CA THR A 57 -1.84 3.77 16.91
C THR A 57 -0.85 4.51 17.79
N LEU A 58 -1.28 4.87 19.00
CA LEU A 58 -0.42 5.43 20.05
C LEU A 58 0.26 4.29 20.79
N LYS A 59 1.58 4.35 20.91
CA LYS A 59 2.39 3.46 21.72
C LYS A 59 2.55 4.00 23.15
N PRO A 60 2.80 3.14 24.16
CA PRO A 60 2.99 3.58 25.55
C PRO A 60 4.18 4.53 25.78
N ASP A 61 5.15 4.54 24.86
CA ASP A 61 6.31 5.43 24.88
C ASP A 61 6.00 6.85 24.35
N GLY A 62 4.74 7.15 24.04
CA GLY A 62 4.30 8.45 23.55
C GLY A 62 4.51 8.68 22.05
N GLN A 63 5.04 7.68 21.34
CA GLN A 63 5.17 7.72 19.88
C GLN A 63 3.91 7.18 19.20
N ALA A 64 3.67 7.58 17.96
CA ALA A 64 2.58 7.08 17.14
C ALA A 64 3.10 6.57 15.80
N PHE A 65 2.40 5.61 15.21
CA PHE A 65 2.57 5.24 13.81
C PHE A 65 1.19 5.13 13.17
N PHE A 66 1.14 5.17 11.84
CA PHE A 66 -0.12 4.98 11.11
C PHE A 66 -0.04 3.80 10.15
N ILE A 67 -1.21 3.25 9.83
CA ILE A 67 -1.43 2.29 8.74
C ILE A 67 -2.52 2.87 7.85
N SER A 68 -2.23 3.05 6.56
CA SER A 68 -3.23 3.53 5.60
C SER A 68 -4.24 2.44 5.24
N GLU A 69 -5.43 2.85 4.81
CA GLU A 69 -6.29 2.00 4.00
C GLU A 69 -5.66 1.80 2.60
N PRO A 70 -6.11 0.79 1.83
CA PRO A 70 -5.71 0.64 0.44
C PRO A 70 -5.87 1.93 -0.37
N THR A 71 -4.84 2.30 -1.12
CA THR A 71 -4.82 3.56 -1.87
C THR A 71 -4.37 3.37 -3.33
N SER A 72 -4.38 4.44 -4.14
CA SER A 72 -3.83 4.37 -5.49
C SER A 72 -2.30 4.42 -5.48
N ASP A 73 -1.66 3.93 -6.54
CA ASP A 73 -0.19 3.99 -6.68
C ASP A 73 0.36 5.43 -6.57
N ALA A 74 -0.37 6.41 -7.09
CA ALA A 74 0.01 7.82 -7.04
C ALA A 74 -0.02 8.37 -5.60
N GLN A 75 -1.06 8.03 -4.85
CA GLN A 75 -1.18 8.40 -3.44
C GLN A 75 -0.10 7.72 -2.59
N LEU A 76 0.11 6.42 -2.79
CA LEU A 76 1.16 5.65 -2.14
C LEU A 76 2.54 6.27 -2.41
N LYS A 77 2.84 6.59 -3.67
CA LYS A 77 4.10 7.24 -4.06
C LYS A 77 4.27 8.60 -3.37
N GLY A 78 3.24 9.44 -3.40
CA GLY A 78 3.29 10.76 -2.73
C GLY A 78 3.55 10.65 -1.23
N MET A 79 2.97 9.63 -0.58
CA MET A 79 3.20 9.40 0.84
C MET A 79 4.61 8.89 1.14
N LYS A 80 5.15 7.98 0.31
CA LYS A 80 6.54 7.52 0.40
C LYS A 80 7.52 8.70 0.27
N GLU A 81 7.33 9.57 -0.72
CA GLU A 81 8.16 10.76 -0.91
C GLU A 81 8.09 11.75 0.27
N TYR A 82 6.94 11.87 0.92
CA TYR A 82 6.83 12.63 2.16
C TYR A 82 7.66 11.99 3.29
N LEU A 83 7.55 10.67 3.49
CA LEU A 83 8.28 9.95 4.54
C LEU A 83 9.80 9.95 4.29
N ASP A 84 10.22 9.81 3.03
CA ASP A 84 11.62 9.92 2.61
C ASP A 84 12.20 11.30 2.95
N ARG A 85 11.45 12.39 2.69
CA ARG A 85 11.87 13.76 3.05
C ARG A 85 12.00 13.96 4.56
N LYS A 86 11.27 13.20 5.36
CA LYS A 86 11.41 13.20 6.83
C LYS A 86 12.54 12.29 7.32
N GLY A 87 13.11 11.46 6.44
CA GLY A 87 14.06 10.41 6.82
C GLY A 87 13.43 9.32 7.70
N TRP A 88 12.11 9.10 7.57
CA TRP A 88 11.39 8.15 8.40
C TRP A 88 11.25 6.80 7.71
N TRP A 89 11.39 5.74 8.50
CA TRP A 89 11.17 4.38 8.04
C TRP A 89 9.69 4.14 7.70
N TYR A 90 9.43 3.28 6.72
CA TYR A 90 8.10 2.79 6.39
C TYR A 90 8.16 1.44 5.67
N GLU A 91 7.02 0.76 5.62
CA GLU A 91 6.81 -0.48 4.88
C GLU A 91 5.57 -0.37 3.99
N GLY A 92 5.65 -0.87 2.75
CA GLY A 92 4.51 -1.00 1.86
C GLY A 92 3.98 -2.43 1.85
N LYS A 93 2.65 -2.60 1.81
CA LYS A 93 1.95 -3.89 1.76
C LYS A 93 1.00 -3.96 0.57
#